data_AF-A0A369SFF7-F1
#
_entry.id   AF-A0A369SFF7-F1
#
_cell.length_a   1.000
_cell.length_b   1.000
_cell.length_c   1.000
_cell.angle_alpha   90.00
_cell.angle_beta   90.00
_cell.angle_gamma   90.00
#
_symmetry.space_group_name_H-M   'P 1'
#
loop_
_entity.id
_entity.type
_entity.pdbx_description
1 polymer ?
#
loop_
_entity_poly.entity_id
_entity_poly.type
_entity_poly.pdbx_seq_one_letter_code
_entity_poly.pdbx_strand_id
1 'polypeptide(L)'
;MPREGTRSQNQSTRNQSNKRSKKQNRKQDKLLESPPQQEPDEPSYPCGACGKEVNDNDDAILCESGCDVWFHRACTGLSQSAYGYLTSEENAEWICDNCYTSKAIPLTKCKIASPINSN
;
A
#
# COMPACT_ATOMS: atom_id res chain seq x y z
N MET A 1 1.30 -24.60 -44.36
CA MET A 1 1.15 -25.99 -43.89
C MET A 1 0.34 -25.97 -42.60
N PRO A 2 -0.78 -26.72 -42.49
CA PRO A 2 -1.56 -26.85 -41.26
C PRO A 2 -1.01 -28.02 -40.43
N ARG A 3 -1.04 -27.94 -39.09
CA ARG A 3 -1.14 -29.12 -38.22
C ARG A 3 -1.94 -28.78 -36.97
N GLU A 4 -3.16 -29.30 -36.99
CA GLU A 4 -4.12 -29.46 -35.91
C GLU A 4 -3.53 -30.13 -34.67
N GLY A 5 -4.10 -29.83 -33.50
CA GLY A 5 -3.79 -30.52 -32.25
C GLY A 5 -4.85 -30.26 -31.19
N THR A 6 -6.10 -30.57 -31.50
CA THR A 6 -7.23 -30.58 -30.56
C THR A 6 -7.02 -31.67 -29.50
N ARG A 7 -7.28 -31.36 -28.22
CA ARG A 7 -7.59 -32.39 -27.23
C ARG A 7 -8.75 -31.94 -26.33
N SER A 8 -9.78 -32.77 -26.43
CA SER A 8 -11.13 -32.63 -25.92
C SER A 8 -11.24 -32.83 -24.40
N GLN A 9 -12.32 -32.26 -23.87
CA GLN A 9 -12.93 -32.48 -22.56
C GLN A 9 -13.21 -33.97 -22.30
N ASN A 10 -13.34 -34.34 -21.02
CA ASN A 10 -14.41 -35.18 -20.45
C ASN A 10 -14.02 -35.52 -18.99
N GLN A 11 -14.67 -34.94 -17.98
CA GLN A 11 -16.01 -35.24 -17.43
C GLN A 11 -16.08 -36.51 -16.57
N SER A 12 -16.54 -36.28 -15.32
CA SER A 12 -17.50 -37.10 -14.56
C SER A 12 -17.01 -38.36 -13.84
N THR A 13 -17.15 -38.39 -12.51
CA THR A 13 -18.22 -39.11 -11.76
C THR A 13 -17.93 -39.01 -10.25
N ARG A 14 -18.80 -38.37 -9.44
CA ARG A 14 -20.03 -38.90 -8.82
C ARG A 14 -19.76 -39.97 -7.75
N ASN A 15 -20.10 -39.66 -6.49
CA ASN A 15 -20.91 -40.45 -5.53
C ASN A 15 -20.44 -40.21 -4.09
N GLN A 16 -21.22 -39.46 -3.30
CA GLN A 16 -22.39 -39.90 -2.51
C GLN A 16 -21.99 -40.41 -1.12
N SER A 17 -22.45 -39.63 -0.13
CA SER A 17 -23.16 -40.10 1.06
C SER A 17 -22.40 -41.00 2.04
N ASN A 18 -22.19 -40.51 3.27
CA ASN A 18 -22.70 -41.26 4.41
C ASN A 18 -23.01 -40.36 5.61
N LYS A 19 -24.29 -40.40 5.97
CA LYS A 19 -24.84 -39.95 7.26
C LYS A 19 -24.45 -40.99 8.33
N ARG A 20 -24.40 -40.54 9.59
CA ARG A 20 -25.03 -41.14 10.79
C ARG A 20 -24.12 -41.19 12.04
N SER A 21 -24.32 -40.18 12.89
CA SER A 21 -24.53 -40.22 14.35
C SER A 21 -23.71 -41.17 15.25
N LYS A 22 -23.03 -40.58 16.24
CA LYS A 22 -23.12 -40.84 17.71
C LYS A 22 -21.96 -40.09 18.39
N LYS A 23 -22.20 -38.93 19.03
CA LYS A 23 -22.54 -38.78 20.46
C LYS A 23 -21.47 -39.41 21.35
N GLN A 24 -20.57 -38.61 21.91
CA GLN A 24 -20.17 -38.69 23.31
C GLN A 24 -19.40 -37.42 23.74
N ASN A 25 -19.93 -36.84 24.80
CA ASN A 25 -19.56 -35.60 25.47
C ASN A 25 -18.34 -35.87 26.37
N ARG A 26 -17.28 -35.07 26.24
CA ARG A 26 -16.24 -35.00 27.28
C ARG A 26 -15.69 -33.58 27.39
N LYS A 27 -16.35 -32.82 28.28
CA LYS A 27 -15.75 -31.88 29.24
C LYS A 27 -14.68 -30.95 28.66
N GLN A 28 -15.17 -29.85 28.11
CA GLN A 28 -14.88 -28.48 28.53
C GLN A 28 -13.78 -28.33 29.62
N ASP A 29 -12.54 -28.24 29.18
CA ASP A 29 -11.49 -27.47 29.86
C ASP A 29 -11.13 -26.31 28.93
N LYS A 30 -12.02 -25.30 28.91
CA LYS A 30 -11.72 -23.99 28.34
C LYS A 30 -10.84 -23.29 29.36
N LEU A 31 -9.55 -23.64 29.37
CA LEU A 31 -8.55 -22.71 29.87
C LEU A 31 -8.74 -21.44 29.04
N LEU A 32 -9.02 -20.36 29.76
CA LEU A 32 -9.22 -19.03 29.25
C LEU A 32 -7.88 -18.56 28.65
N GLU A 33 -7.57 -19.05 27.45
CA GLU A 33 -6.55 -18.43 26.61
C GLU A 33 -7.11 -17.05 26.29
N SER A 34 -6.46 -16.03 26.85
CA SER A 34 -6.68 -14.63 26.53
C SER A 34 -6.83 -14.46 25.00
N PRO A 35 -7.73 -13.59 24.53
CA PRO A 35 -7.76 -13.23 23.11
C PRO A 35 -6.34 -12.87 22.67
N PRO A 36 -5.86 -13.30 21.49
CA PRO A 36 -4.61 -12.80 20.96
C PRO A 36 -4.71 -11.28 21.02
N GLN A 37 -3.88 -10.66 21.84
CA GLN A 37 -3.70 -9.23 21.78
C GLN A 37 -3.17 -9.02 20.36
N GLN A 38 -4.04 -8.56 19.47
CA GLN A 38 -3.60 -8.05 18.19
C GLN A 38 -2.83 -6.80 18.56
N GLU A 39 -1.52 -6.97 18.71
CA GLU A 39 -0.55 -5.88 18.68
C GLU A 39 -1.02 -4.92 17.58
N PRO A 40 -1.16 -3.61 17.83
CA PRO A 40 -1.61 -2.69 16.80
C PRO A 40 -0.69 -2.87 15.61
N ASP A 41 -1.23 -3.40 14.51
CA ASP A 41 -0.50 -3.58 13.26
C ASP A 41 0.20 -2.25 12.97
N GLU A 42 1.53 -2.30 12.94
CA GLU A 42 2.36 -1.15 12.61
C GLU A 42 1.85 -0.58 11.29
N PRO A 43 1.61 0.74 11.19
CA PRO A 43 1.03 1.31 9.99
C PRO A 43 2.01 1.14 8.82
N SER A 44 1.76 0.14 7.96
CA SER A 44 2.53 -0.08 6.75
C SER A 44 2.18 0.98 5.70
N TYR A 45 3.18 1.58 5.06
CA TYR A 45 2.97 2.59 4.01
C TYR A 45 3.32 2.03 2.63
N PRO A 46 2.34 1.63 1.80
CA PRO A 46 2.61 1.08 0.48
C PRO A 46 3.03 2.16 -0.53
N CYS A 47 4.05 1.87 -1.32
CA CYS A 47 4.51 2.71 -2.41
C CYS A 47 3.45 2.81 -3.52
N GLY A 48 3.03 4.01 -3.88
CA GLY A 48 2.02 4.24 -4.91
C GLY A 48 2.41 3.81 -6.33
N ALA A 49 3.70 3.56 -6.59
CA ALA A 49 4.20 3.13 -7.91
C ALA A 49 4.44 1.62 -8.03
N CYS A 50 5.00 0.98 -6.99
CA CYS A 50 5.34 -0.45 -7.03
C CYS A 50 4.49 -1.33 -6.10
N GLY A 51 3.66 -0.74 -5.24
CA GLY A 51 2.81 -1.45 -4.28
C GLY A 51 3.55 -2.15 -3.15
N LYS A 52 4.88 -2.05 -3.08
CA LYS A 52 5.69 -2.58 -1.98
C LYS A 52 5.68 -1.61 -0.80
N GLU A 53 5.79 -2.16 0.39
CA GLU A 53 5.97 -1.37 1.62
C GLU A 53 7.21 -0.50 1.54
N VAL A 54 7.06 0.75 1.98
CA VAL A 54 8.12 1.74 2.16
C VAL A 54 8.53 1.69 3.62
N ASN A 55 9.81 1.43 3.88
CA ASN A 55 10.35 1.39 5.22
C ASN A 55 11.02 2.73 5.59
N ASP A 56 11.22 3.02 6.88
CA ASP A 56 11.86 4.26 7.33
C ASP A 56 13.34 4.37 6.89
N ASN A 57 13.97 3.24 6.60
CA ASN A 57 15.34 3.18 6.10
C ASN A 57 15.45 3.40 4.57
N ASP A 58 14.33 3.42 3.86
CA ASP A 58 14.30 3.59 2.41
C ASP A 58 14.20 5.07 2.03
N ASP A 59 14.90 5.47 0.95
CA ASP A 59 14.69 6.80 0.36
C ASP A 59 13.27 6.87 -0.21
N ALA A 60 12.40 7.61 0.46
CA ALA A 60 11.01 7.77 0.04
C ALA A 60 10.53 9.21 0.16
N ILE A 61 9.59 9.56 -0.71
CA ILE A 61 9.02 10.90 -0.81
C ILE A 61 7.50 10.84 -0.81
N LEU A 62 6.87 11.78 -0.13
CA LEU A 62 5.41 11.87 0.03
C LEU A 62 4.83 12.85 -0.98
N CYS A 63 3.69 12.52 -1.56
CA CYS A 63 2.94 13.42 -2.45
C CYS A 63 1.99 14.35 -1.65
N GLU A 64 2.55 15.32 -0.92
CA GLU A 64 1.83 16.17 0.06
C GLU A 64 0.73 17.06 -0.54
N SER A 65 0.95 17.63 -1.73
CA SER A 65 -0.03 18.50 -2.39
C SER A 65 -1.07 17.72 -3.22
N GLY A 66 -1.01 16.38 -3.22
CA GLY A 66 -1.72 15.53 -4.17
C GLY A 66 -2.56 14.46 -3.50
N CYS A 67 -1.99 13.26 -3.37
CA CYS A 67 -2.68 12.06 -2.92
C CYS A 67 -2.23 11.54 -1.56
N ASP A 68 -1.28 12.19 -0.89
CA ASP A 68 -0.74 11.78 0.42
C ASP A 68 -0.26 10.32 0.45
N VAL A 69 0.28 9.84 -0.68
CA VAL A 69 0.86 8.50 -0.82
C VAL A 69 2.38 8.59 -0.86
N TRP A 70 3.04 7.64 -0.18
CA TRP A 70 4.48 7.48 -0.20
C TRP A 70 4.96 6.82 -1.48
N PHE A 71 6.13 7.23 -1.95
CA PHE A 71 6.78 6.66 -3.11
C PHE A 71 8.27 6.50 -2.85
N HIS A 72 8.81 5.32 -3.17
CA HIS A 72 10.26 5.15 -3.20
C HIS A 72 10.87 6.12 -4.22
N ARG A 73 11.98 6.76 -3.87
CA ARG A 73 12.78 7.62 -4.76
C ARG A 73 13.11 6.93 -6.08
N ALA A 74 13.49 5.65 -6.01
CA ALA A 74 13.82 4.86 -7.20
C ALA A 74 12.60 4.60 -8.10
N CYS A 75 11.40 4.50 -7.53
CA CYS A 75 10.17 4.27 -8.29
C CYS A 75 9.65 5.52 -8.99
N THR A 76 9.99 6.72 -8.50
CA THR A 76 9.64 8.01 -9.13
C THR A 76 10.69 8.50 -10.12
N GLY A 77 11.83 7.81 -10.22
CA GLY A 77 12.94 8.23 -11.08
C GLY A 77 13.71 9.44 -10.55
N LEU A 78 13.50 9.85 -9.29
CA LEU A 78 14.25 10.94 -8.68
C LEU A 78 15.74 10.57 -8.50
N SER A 79 16.65 11.46 -8.90
CA SER A 79 18.06 11.30 -8.58
C SER A 79 18.30 11.51 -7.08
N GLN A 80 19.36 10.91 -6.54
CA GLN A 80 19.72 11.11 -5.12
C GLN A 80 19.95 12.59 -4.78
N SER A 81 20.59 13.34 -5.68
CA SER A 81 20.81 14.76 -5.48
C SER A 81 19.50 15.54 -5.45
N ALA A 82 18.57 15.27 -6.38
CA ALA A 82 17.26 15.92 -6.40
C ALA A 82 16.46 15.62 -5.14
N TYR A 83 16.47 14.37 -4.67
CA TYR A 83 15.86 13.98 -3.41
C TYR A 83 16.45 14.76 -2.23
N GLY A 84 17.79 14.85 -2.14
CA GLY A 84 18.47 15.63 -1.11
C GLY A 84 18.01 17.09 -1.09
N TYR A 85 17.97 17.77 -2.24
CA TYR A 85 17.49 19.15 -2.32
C TYR A 85 16.03 19.29 -1.86
N LEU A 86 15.13 18.42 -2.31
CA LEU A 86 13.72 18.45 -1.93
C LEU A 86 13.52 18.23 -0.43
N THR A 87 14.22 17.26 0.16
CA THR A 87 14.12 16.99 1.61
C THR A 87 14.76 18.06 2.48
N SER A 88 15.72 18.83 1.94
CA SER A 88 16.35 19.94 2.67
C SER A 88 15.60 21.26 2.59
N GLU A 89 14.78 21.44 1.55
CA GLU A 89 14.09 22.70 1.26
C GLU A 89 12.63 22.67 1.73
N GLU A 90 12.32 23.37 2.81
CA GLU A 90 10.96 23.43 3.39
C GLU A 90 9.91 24.07 2.47
N ASN A 91 10.36 24.74 1.41
CA ASN A 91 9.49 25.41 0.44
C ASN A 91 9.30 24.60 -0.84
N ALA A 92 10.00 23.47 -0.98
CA ALA A 92 9.89 22.60 -2.14
C ALA A 92 9.10 21.34 -1.77
N GLU A 93 7.92 21.19 -2.37
CA GLU A 93 7.07 20.00 -2.20
C GLU A 93 7.14 19.15 -3.48
N TRP A 94 7.11 17.82 -3.33
CA TRP A 94 7.05 16.91 -4.47
C TRP A 94 5.62 16.42 -4.73
N ILE A 95 5.31 16.21 -6.00
CA ILE A 95 3.99 15.76 -6.47
C ILE A 95 4.21 14.61 -7.46
N CYS A 96 3.42 13.55 -7.33
CA CYS A 96 3.46 12.43 -8.29
C CYS A 96 2.84 12.83 -9.64
N ASP A 97 3.27 12.16 -10.72
CA ASP A 97 2.84 12.45 -12.10
C ASP A 97 1.31 12.37 -12.28
N ASN A 98 0.66 11.45 -11.56
CA ASN A 98 -0.79 11.31 -11.57
C ASN A 98 -1.47 12.56 -11.01
N CYS A 99 -0.98 13.09 -9.89
CA CYS A 99 -1.53 14.31 -9.30
C CYS A 99 -1.17 15.54 -10.15
N TYR A 100 0.03 15.60 -10.71
CA TYR A 100 0.44 16.67 -11.62
C TYR A 100 -0.47 16.75 -12.87
N THR A 101 -0.88 15.61 -13.41
CA THR A 101 -1.73 15.55 -14.61
C THR A 101 -3.21 15.77 -14.28
N SER A 102 -3.69 15.24 -13.16
CA SER A 102 -5.13 15.24 -12.83
C SER A 102 -5.58 16.47 -12.04
N LYS A 103 -4.72 16.99 -11.17
CA LYS A 103 -4.98 18.17 -10.37
C LYS A 103 -4.19 19.30 -11.02
N ALA A 104 -4.86 20.39 -11.38
CA ALA A 104 -4.20 21.61 -11.85
C ALA A 104 -3.47 22.29 -10.68
N ILE A 105 -2.45 21.62 -10.12
CA ILE A 105 -1.70 22.11 -8.98
C ILE A 105 -0.74 23.18 -9.49
N PRO A 106 -0.80 24.41 -8.96
CA PRO A 106 0.14 25.45 -9.34
C PRO A 106 1.56 25.01 -8.97
N LEU A 107 2.48 25.16 -9.92
CA LEU A 107 3.90 24.81 -9.76
C LEU A 107 4.62 25.66 -8.68
N THR A 108 3.99 26.73 -8.22
CA THR A 108 4.53 27.64 -7.23
C THR A 108 3.47 27.93 -6.15
N LYS A 109 3.87 27.77 -4.88
CA LYS A 109 3.03 28.08 -3.72
C LYS A 109 3.68 29.24 -2.96
N CYS A 110 3.05 30.41 -3.00
CA CYS A 110 3.51 31.54 -2.22
C CYS A 110 3.10 31.34 -0.76
N LYS A 111 4.03 30.90 0.11
CA LYS A 111 3.84 31.02 1.56
C LYS A 111 3.82 32.51 1.88
N ILE A 112 2.64 33.08 2.17
CA ILE A 112 2.54 34.45 2.68
C ILE A 112 3.17 34.42 4.06
N ALA A 113 4.33 35.06 4.22
CA ALA A 113 4.95 35.22 5.52
C ALA A 113 3.93 35.84 6.48
N SER A 114 3.69 35.20 7.62
CA SER A 114 2.77 35.66 8.65
C SER A 114 2.99 37.16 8.90
N PRO A 115 1.92 37.98 9.01
CA PRO A 115 2.09 39.40 9.27
C PRO A 115 2.89 39.57 10.56
N ILE A 116 4.05 40.21 10.46
CA ILE A 116 4.83 40.69 11.59
C ILE A 116 3.92 41.60 12.42
N ASN A 117 3.47 41.12 13.56
CA ASN A 117 2.80 41.96 14.55
C ASN A 117 3.87 42.86 15.19
N SER A 118 4.06 44.04 14.62
CA SER A 118 4.88 45.11 15.20
C SER A 118 4.16 45.65 16.44
N ASN A 119 4.68 45.36 17.62
CA ASN A 119 4.23 45.92 18.90
C ASN A 119 5.15 47.08 19.29
#